data_AF-A0AAV9CV12-F1
#
_entry.id   AF-A0AAV9CV12-F1
#
_cell.length_a   1.000
_cell.length_b   1.000
_cell.length_c   1.000
_cell.angle_alpha   90.00
_cell.angle_beta   90.00
_cell.angle_gamma   90.00
#
_symmetry.space_group_name_H-M   'P 1'
#
loop_
_entity.id
_entity.type
_entity.pdbx_description
1 polymer ?
#
loop_
_entity_poly.entity_id
_entity_poly.type
_entity_poly.pdbx_seq_one_letter_code
_entity_poly.pdbx_strand_id
1 'polypeptide(L)'
;MKAKPAELASFLDFMKRGNYQSEFFFIGPKQYLVTSIHEQWFGARCVNTSEPAGEGVIVMQSSAFLLVAMYDGSIGSASRAMLAVDQFVWQLS
;
A
#
# COMPACT_ATOMS: atom_id res chain seq x y z
N MET A 1 7.20 11.55 3.86
CA MET A 1 7.99 10.44 3.27
C MET A 1 8.83 10.98 2.13
N LYS A 2 10.13 10.65 2.05
CA LYS A 2 10.93 10.87 0.85
C LYS A 2 11.24 9.50 0.28
N ALA A 3 10.48 9.07 -0.73
CA ALA A 3 10.78 7.82 -1.43
C ALA A 3 11.91 8.08 -2.44
N LYS A 4 13.00 7.32 -2.36
CA LYS A 4 14.05 7.43 -3.38
C LYS A 4 13.59 6.72 -4.65
N PRO A 5 13.93 7.22 -5.85
CA PRO A 5 13.55 6.56 -7.11
C PRO A 5 13.96 5.08 -7.18
N ALA A 6 15.14 4.74 -6.65
CA ALA A 6 15.60 3.36 -6.61
C ALA A 6 14.76 2.44 -5.69
N GLU A 7 14.22 3.00 -4.60
CA GLU A 7 13.34 2.27 -3.67
C GLU A 7 11.93 2.08 -4.26
N LEU A 8 11.52 2.97 -5.18
CA LEU A 8 10.26 2.85 -5.91
C LEU A 8 10.33 1.82 -7.06
N ALA A 9 11.50 1.60 -7.65
CA ALA A 9 11.64 0.70 -8.80
C ALA A 9 11.19 -0.74 -8.47
N SER A 10 11.65 -1.31 -7.35
CA SER A 10 11.26 -2.65 -6.92
C SER A 10 9.76 -2.77 -6.62
N PHE A 11 9.17 -1.72 -6.06
CA PHE A 11 7.73 -1.65 -5.81
C PHE A 11 6.93 -1.58 -7.12
N LEU A 12 7.38 -0.78 -8.10
CA LEU A 12 6.75 -0.72 -9.42
C LEU A 12 6.87 -2.04 -10.17
N ASP A 13 7.99 -2.75 -10.06
CA ASP A 13 8.14 -4.07 -10.65
C ASP A 13 7.23 -5.10 -9.96
N PHE A 14 7.04 -4.99 -8.64
CA PHE A 14 6.01 -5.73 -7.93
C PHE A 14 4.60 -5.44 -8.49
N MET A 15 4.23 -4.17 -8.67
CA MET A 15 2.93 -3.79 -9.24
C MET A 15 2.72 -4.35 -10.66
N LYS A 16 3.75 -4.34 -11.50
CA LYS A 16 3.67 -4.89 -12.87
C LYS A 16 3.45 -6.41 -12.92
N ARG A 17 3.88 -7.15 -11.89
CA ARG A 17 3.71 -8.62 -11.85
C ARG A 17 2.24 -9.02 -11.67
N GLY A 18 1.41 -8.16 -11.06
CA GLY A 18 -0.03 -8.36 -10.90
C GLY A 18 -0.47 -9.51 -9.98
N ASN A 19 0.45 -10.41 -9.59
CA ASN A 19 0.18 -11.48 -8.63
C ASN A 19 0.61 -11.04 -7.22
N TYR A 20 -0.36 -10.63 -6.41
CA TYR A 20 -0.11 -10.04 -5.09
C TYR A 20 -0.32 -11.03 -3.93
N GLN A 21 -0.83 -12.23 -4.19
CA GLN A 21 -1.28 -13.12 -3.12
C GLN A 21 -0.11 -13.62 -2.27
N SER A 22 -0.12 -13.28 -0.97
CA SER A 22 0.92 -13.65 0.01
C SER A 22 2.32 -13.17 -0.35
N GLU A 23 2.43 -12.16 -1.22
CA GLU A 23 3.71 -11.62 -1.67
C GLU A 23 4.19 -10.49 -0.76
N PHE A 24 5.50 -10.29 -0.78
CA PHE A 24 6.17 -9.22 -0.07
C PHE A 24 6.64 -8.13 -1.03
N PHE A 25 6.58 -6.88 -0.57
CA PHE A 25 7.18 -5.75 -1.27
C PHE A 25 7.79 -4.76 -0.27
N PHE A 26 8.56 -3.82 -0.78
CA PHE A 26 9.22 -2.79 0.01
C PHE A 26 8.72 -1.40 -0.36
N ILE A 27 8.52 -0.56 0.65
CA ILE A 27 8.43 0.90 0.47
C ILE A 27 9.48 1.52 1.38
N GLY A 28 10.55 2.02 0.79
CA GLY A 28 11.75 2.41 1.54
C GLY A 28 12.32 1.22 2.33
N PRO A 29 12.64 1.38 3.63
CA PRO A 29 13.18 0.30 4.44
C PRO A 29 12.11 -0.66 5.01
N LYS A 30 10.83 -0.37 4.81
CA LYS A 30 9.71 -1.14 5.38
C LYS A 30 9.27 -2.23 4.42
N GLN A 31 9.18 -3.45 4.94
CA GLN A 31 8.70 -4.62 4.22
C GLN A 31 7.22 -4.84 4.55
N TYR A 32 6.41 -5.04 3.52
CA TYR A 32 4.97 -5.24 3.65
C TYR A 32 4.58 -6.60 3.07
N LEU A 33 3.71 -7.31 3.80
CA LEU A 33 3.04 -8.53 3.35
C LEU A 33 1.62 -8.19 2.93
N VAL A 34 1.21 -8.59 1.73
CA VAL A 34 -0.18 -8.46 1.27
C VAL A 34 -1.09 -9.37 2.11
N THR A 35 -2.12 -8.79 2.71
CA THR A 35 -3.05 -9.50 3.61
C THR A 35 -4.48 -9.55 3.09
N SER A 36 -4.87 -8.63 2.22
CA SER A 36 -6.21 -8.59 1.63
C SER A 36 -6.14 -8.07 0.20
N ILE A 37 -6.87 -8.69 -0.71
CA ILE A 37 -6.94 -8.29 -2.12
C ILE A 37 -8.40 -8.06 -2.47
N HIS A 38 -8.69 -6.92 -3.06
CA HIS A 38 -9.98 -6.52 -3.61
C HIS A 38 -9.79 -6.13 -5.07
N GLU A 39 -10.88 -5.90 -5.80
CA GLU A 39 -10.84 -5.71 -7.26
C GLU A 39 -9.93 -4.58 -7.72
N GLN A 40 -9.88 -3.47 -6.98
CA GLN A 40 -9.11 -2.26 -7.36
C GLN A 40 -8.00 -1.89 -6.37
N TRP A 41 -7.95 -2.56 -5.22
CA TRP A 41 -6.99 -2.24 -4.17
C TRP A 41 -6.62 -3.47 -3.36
N PHE A 42 -5.46 -3.42 -2.72
CA PHE A 42 -5.05 -4.42 -1.74
C PHE A 42 -4.55 -3.75 -0.46
N GLY A 43 -4.71 -4.46 0.65
CA GLY A 43 -4.17 -4.09 1.94
C GLY A 43 -2.92 -4.90 2.23
N ALA A 44 -1.91 -4.26 2.80
CA ALA A 44 -0.68 -4.92 3.24
C ALA A 44 -0.25 -4.44 4.63
N ARG A 45 0.38 -5.33 5.41
CA ARG A 45 0.85 -5.05 6.77
C ARG A 45 2.37 -5.03 6.82
N CYS A 46 2.92 -4.04 7.52
CA CYS A 46 4.37 -3.95 7.74
C CYS A 46 4.82 -5.08 8.66
N VAL A 47 5.79 -5.87 8.23
CA VAL A 47 6.31 -7.02 8.99
C VAL A 47 7.55 -6.70 9.83
N ASN A 48 8.21 -5.58 9.53
CA ASN A 48 9.43 -5.13 10.22
C ASN A 48 9.26 -3.75 10.89
N THR A 49 8.03 -3.40 11.26
CA THR A 49 7.76 -2.17 12.01
C THR A 49 8.19 -2.28 13.48
N SER A 50 8.67 -1.17 14.04
CA SER A 50 8.90 -1.00 15.47
C SER A 50 7.67 -0.46 16.21
N GLU A 51 6.63 -0.05 15.48
CA GLU A 51 5.44 0.57 16.08
C GLU A 51 4.57 -0.47 16.78
N PRO A 52 4.24 -0.32 18.08
CA PRO A 52 3.46 -1.29 18.82
C PRO A 52 2.06 -1.52 18.25
N ALA A 53 1.46 -0.48 17.66
CA ALA A 53 0.16 -0.57 17.00
C ALA A 53 0.24 -1.30 15.64
N GLY A 54 1.44 -1.56 15.14
CA GLY A 54 1.72 -1.98 13.79
C GLY A 54 1.55 -0.85 12.77
N GLU A 55 1.77 -1.17 11.51
CA GLU A 55 1.58 -0.26 10.39
C GLU A 55 1.07 -1.03 9.18
N GLY A 56 0.37 -0.35 8.28
CA GLY A 56 -0.09 -0.94 7.03
C GLY A 56 -0.22 0.08 5.93
N VAL A 57 -0.50 -0.45 4.74
CA VAL A 57 -0.75 0.35 3.54
C VAL A 57 -1.95 -0.18 2.78
N ILE A 58 -2.71 0.75 2.19
CA ILE A 58 -3.67 0.48 1.13
C ILE A 58 -3.02 0.94 -0.17
N VAL A 59 -2.98 0.04 -1.16
CA VAL A 59 -2.46 0.34 -2.50
C VAL A 59 -3.59 0.18 -3.51
N MET A 60 -3.79 1.20 -4.34
CA MET A 60 -4.76 1.21 -5.42
C MET A 60 -4.08 1.62 -6.72
N GLN A 61 -4.42 0.93 -7.80
CA GLN A 61 -3.95 1.27 -9.14
C GLN A 61 -5.12 1.80 -9.96
N SER A 62 -4.97 3.02 -10.47
CA SER A 62 -5.84 3.60 -11.49
C SER A 62 -5.18 3.51 -12.87
N SER A 63 -5.82 4.05 -13.91
CA SER A 63 -5.26 4.08 -15.27
C SER A 63 -3.95 4.87 -15.39
N ALA A 64 -3.78 5.93 -14.59
CA ALA A 64 -2.64 6.84 -14.68
C ALA A 64 -1.80 6.91 -13.39
N PHE A 65 -2.37 6.55 -12.26
CA PHE A 65 -1.76 6.75 -10.94
C PHE A 65 -1.73 5.47 -10.11
N LEU A 66 -0.68 5.38 -9.30
CA LEU A 66 -0.60 4.46 -8.18
C LEU A 66 -0.80 5.24 -6.88
N LEU A 67 -1.85 4.92 -6.14
CA LEU A 67 -2.16 5.52 -4.86
C LEU A 67 -1.67 4.60 -3.74
N VAL A 68 -0.93 5.16 -2.79
CA VAL A 68 -0.44 4.44 -1.60
C VAL A 68 -0.81 5.24 -0.36
N ALA A 69 -1.75 4.74 0.43
CA ALA A 69 -2.11 5.32 1.72
C ALA A 69 -1.54 4.50 2.87
N MET A 70 -0.74 5.14 3.71
CA MET A 70 -0.15 4.54 4.90
C MET A 70 -1.02 4.81 6.12
N TYR A 71 -1.07 3.85 7.05
CA TYR A 71 -1.88 3.97 8.26
C TYR A 71 -1.26 3.23 9.44
N ASP A 72 -1.54 3.72 10.65
CA ASP A 72 -1.18 3.04 11.91
C ASP A 72 -2.05 1.80 12.10
N GLY A 73 -1.51 0.74 12.67
CA GLY A 73 -2.04 -0.61 12.50
C GLY A 73 -3.37 -0.96 13.18
N SER A 74 -4.15 0.02 13.64
CA SER A 74 -5.54 -0.18 14.03
C SER A 74 -6.47 -0.46 12.83
N ILE A 75 -7.54 -1.22 13.06
CA ILE A 75 -8.57 -1.48 12.02
C ILE A 75 -9.23 -0.18 11.58
N GLY A 76 -9.55 0.72 12.51
CA GLY A 76 -10.19 2.01 12.18
C GLY A 76 -9.32 2.91 11.31
N SER A 77 -8.00 2.90 11.48
CA SER A 77 -7.08 3.61 10.60
C SER A 77 -6.98 2.97 9.22
N ALA A 78 -6.99 1.63 9.14
CA ALA A 78 -7.05 0.91 7.86
C ALA A 78 -8.31 1.27 7.06
N SER A 79 -9.48 1.26 7.71
CA SER A 79 -10.75 1.62 7.07
C SER A 79 -10.77 3.07 6.59
N ARG A 80 -10.24 4.01 7.39
CA ARG A 80 -10.13 5.42 6.97
C ARG A 80 -9.17 5.61 5.80
N ALA A 81 -8.04 4.90 5.79
CA ALA A 81 -7.10 4.95 4.67
C ALA A 81 -7.73 4.42 3.38
N MET A 82 -8.48 3.32 3.45
CA MET A 82 -9.22 2.80 2.30
C MET A 82 -10.25 3.81 1.78
N LEU A 83 -11.08 4.39 2.66
CA LEU A 83 -12.05 5.41 2.27
C LEU A 83 -11.39 6.65 1.65
N ALA A 84 -10.25 7.09 2.18
CA ALA A 84 -9.52 8.24 1.64
C ALA A 84 -8.94 7.94 0.24
N VAL A 85 -8.41 6.74 0.01
CA VAL A 85 -7.90 6.32 -1.31
C VAL A 85 -9.04 6.27 -2.31
N ASP A 86 -10.17 5.67 -1.93
CA ASP A 86 -11.35 5.59 -2.79
C ASP A 86 -11.85 6.98 -3.17
N GLN A 87 -12.07 7.87 -2.19
CA GLN A 87 -12.48 9.25 -2.46
C GLN A 87 -11.46 10.03 -3.31
N PHE A 88 -10.17 9.80 -3.10
CA PHE A 88 -9.13 10.52 -3.83
C PHE A 88 -9.03 10.07 -5.28
N VAL A 89 -9.22 8.79 -5.59
CA VAL A 89 -9.21 8.32 -6.99
C VAL A 89 -10.33 8.96 -7.82
N TRP A 90 -11.50 9.22 -7.21
CA TRP A 90 -12.58 9.96 -7.86
C TRP A 90 -12.19 11.40 -8.23
N GLN A 91 -11.26 12.01 -7.51
CA GLN A 91 -10.78 13.37 -7.79
C GLN A 91 -9.63 13.41 -8.82
N LEU A 92 -9.05 12.26 -9.15
CA LEU A 92 -7.98 12.11 -10.13
C LEU A 92 -8.49 11.70 -11.53
N SER A 93 -9.81 11.58 -11.67
CA SER A 93 -10.51 11.22 -12.92
C SER A 93 -10.69 12.41 -13.86
#